data_AF-A0A432TDX4-F1
#
_entry.id   AF-A0A432TDX4-F1
#
_cell.length_a   1.000
_cell.length_b   1.000
_cell.length_c   1.000
_cell.angle_alpha   90.00
_cell.angle_beta   90.00
_cell.angle_gamma   90.00
#
_symmetry.space_group_name_H-M   'P 1'
#
loop_
_entity.id
_entity.type
_entity.pdbx_description
1 polymer ?
#
loop_
_entity_poly.entity_id
_entity_poly.type
_entity_poly.pdbx_seq_one_letter_code
_entity_poly.pdbx_strand_id
1 'polypeptide(L)'
;MPLISIPKKIEGMNKSERFIFNQLKRLYMEESSISYLYLEPKITNLTPDFILIDPMRGVLIIEVKAWGLDYIDTINEKEVKTIDGNTLENPAYKARRYFNKMQGLLYFHDELVEKGKLKIKLHSIITMTELTKQEAIENSIDKFFDHYPARVVYKDELSNLELSSLFNNDIKVIDSSMIDTIRVAIFPEIKIIHRASNNTSLSELDKKISALDFEQERFIKSLSLGHYMITGIPGSGKTVALLSRALYLARLHKDWKILIVT
;
A
#
# COMPACT_ATOMS: atom_id res chain seq x y z
N MET A 1 14.00 8.09 -10.65
CA MET A 1 13.70 6.66 -10.43
C MET A 1 12.21 6.46 -10.65
N PRO A 2 11.80 5.44 -11.42
CA PRO A 2 10.40 5.15 -11.75
C PRO A 2 9.55 4.80 -10.54
N LEU A 3 10.16 4.36 -9.43
CA LEU A 3 9.46 4.08 -8.19
C LEU A 3 9.43 5.28 -7.24
N ILE A 4 8.24 5.82 -7.01
CA ILE A 4 7.98 6.93 -6.11
C ILE A 4 7.54 6.37 -4.75
N SER A 5 8.39 6.51 -3.72
CA SER A 5 8.02 6.15 -2.35
C SER A 5 7.21 7.24 -1.66
N ILE A 6 6.14 6.86 -0.94
CA ILE A 6 5.23 7.75 -0.22
C ILE A 6 4.94 7.17 1.20
N PRO A 7 5.39 7.81 2.30
CA PRO A 7 6.32 8.94 2.33
C PRO A 7 7.69 8.56 1.73
N LYS A 8 8.58 9.54 1.59
CA LYS A 8 9.91 9.34 0.98
C LYS A 8 10.77 8.30 1.72
N LYS A 9 10.62 8.22 3.04
CA LYS A 9 11.26 7.24 3.94
C LYS A 9 10.41 7.10 5.20
N ILE A 10 10.63 6.00 5.93
CA ILE A 10 10.15 5.83 7.32
C ILE A 10 11.38 5.61 8.20
N GLU A 11 11.45 6.28 9.36
CA GLU A 11 12.59 6.20 10.27
C GLU A 11 12.65 4.87 11.03
N GLY A 12 11.49 4.26 11.30
CA GLY A 12 11.35 2.99 12.02
C GLY A 12 11.51 1.71 11.17
N MET A 13 11.81 1.82 9.88
CA MET A 13 11.87 0.66 8.99
C MET A 13 12.93 -0.35 9.43
N ASN A 14 12.50 -1.58 9.74
CA ASN A 14 13.35 -2.65 10.24
C ASN A 14 14.27 -3.23 9.14
N LYS A 15 15.17 -4.15 9.50
CA LYS A 15 16.16 -4.71 8.57
C LYS A 15 15.51 -5.45 7.39
N SER A 16 14.49 -6.26 7.65
CA SER A 16 13.79 -7.06 6.64
C SER A 16 12.96 -6.19 5.70
N GLU A 17 12.22 -5.22 6.25
CA GLU A 17 11.49 -4.23 5.44
C GLU A 17 12.45 -3.42 4.56
N ARG A 18 13.59 -3.00 5.10
CA ARG A 18 14.63 -2.29 4.34
C ARG A 18 15.21 -3.12 3.21
N PHE A 19 15.43 -4.42 3.46
CA PHE A 19 15.86 -5.36 2.43
C PHE A 19 14.82 -5.42 1.28
N ILE A 20 13.54 -5.63 1.60
CA ILE A 20 12.47 -5.68 0.59
C ILE A 20 12.33 -4.34 -0.14
N PHE A 21 12.36 -3.22 0.57
CA PHE A 21 12.32 -1.87 -0.01
C PHE A 21 13.44 -1.64 -1.02
N ASN A 22 14.66 -2.07 -0.71
CA ASN A 22 15.80 -1.96 -1.62
C ASN A 22 15.67 -2.90 -2.82
N GLN A 23 15.13 -4.11 -2.64
CA GLN A 23 14.83 -5.02 -3.75
C GLN A 23 13.81 -4.40 -4.71
N LEU A 24 12.70 -3.86 -4.21
CA LEU A 24 11.71 -3.16 -5.02
C LEU A 24 12.35 -1.97 -5.77
N LYS A 25 13.15 -1.16 -5.10
CA LYS A 25 13.88 -0.06 -5.76
C LYS A 25 14.76 -0.52 -6.90
N ARG A 26 15.51 -1.63 -6.73
CA ARG A 26 16.35 -2.24 -7.75
C ARG A 26 15.50 -2.72 -8.94
N LEU A 27 14.42 -3.45 -8.66
CA LEU A 27 13.53 -4.01 -9.68
C LEU A 27 12.89 -2.95 -10.57
N TYR A 28 12.58 -1.78 -10.01
CA TYR A 28 11.97 -0.67 -10.75
C TYR A 28 12.97 0.33 -11.33
N MET A 29 14.30 0.07 -11.33
CA MET A 29 15.28 1.04 -11.87
C MET A 29 15.09 1.30 -13.37
N GLU A 30 14.80 0.24 -14.13
CA GLU A 30 14.72 0.23 -15.59
C GLU A 30 13.28 0.27 -16.13
N GLU A 31 12.27 0.31 -15.26
CA GLU A 31 10.88 0.39 -15.69
C GLU A 31 10.58 1.77 -16.32
N SER A 32 9.86 1.78 -17.45
CA SER A 32 9.55 3.03 -18.16
C SER A 32 8.45 3.85 -17.52
N SER A 33 7.60 3.21 -16.70
CA SER A 33 6.40 3.81 -16.13
C SER A 33 6.57 4.13 -14.64
N ILE A 34 5.97 5.24 -14.22
CA ILE A 34 6.00 5.67 -12.81
C ILE A 34 5.09 4.77 -11.98
N SER A 35 5.65 4.16 -10.94
CA SER A 35 4.94 3.34 -9.95
C SER A 35 5.00 3.97 -8.56
N TYR A 36 4.00 3.73 -7.73
CA TYR A 36 3.87 4.33 -6.40
C TYR A 36 4.02 3.28 -5.31
N LEU A 37 5.00 3.45 -4.43
CA LEU A 37 5.23 2.57 -3.28
C LEU A 37 4.86 3.30 -1.99
N TYR A 38 3.73 2.91 -1.41
CA TYR A 38 3.32 3.38 -0.10
C TYR A 38 4.01 2.58 1.00
N LEU A 39 4.61 3.29 1.95
CA LEU A 39 5.32 2.71 3.09
C LEU A 39 4.43 2.78 4.34
N GLU A 40 4.24 1.66 5.03
CA GLU A 40 3.33 1.49 6.18
C GLU A 40 1.96 2.19 6.03
N PRO A 41 1.27 2.07 4.87
CA PRO A 41 0.03 2.78 4.67
C PRO A 41 -1.08 2.28 5.58
N LYS A 42 -1.84 3.21 6.17
CA LYS A 42 -3.01 2.89 6.97
C LYS A 42 -4.26 2.74 6.09
N ILE A 43 -4.66 1.52 5.82
CA ILE A 43 -5.95 1.19 5.20
C ILE A 43 -6.97 0.95 6.31
N THR A 44 -7.76 1.97 6.65
CA THR A 44 -8.74 1.89 7.75
C THR A 44 -8.09 1.53 9.10
N ASN A 45 -8.24 0.29 9.59
CA ASN A 45 -7.62 -0.25 10.80
C ASN A 45 -6.48 -1.25 10.51
N LEU A 46 -6.10 -1.41 9.24
CA LEU A 46 -5.07 -2.32 8.78
C LEU A 46 -3.85 -1.52 8.30
N THR A 47 -2.65 -2.05 8.55
CA THR A 47 -1.40 -1.40 8.17
C THR A 47 -0.46 -2.46 7.57
N PRO A 48 -0.56 -2.74 6.25
CA PRO A 48 0.47 -3.52 5.55
C PRO A 48 1.79 -2.75 5.54
N ASP A 49 2.90 -3.47 5.38
CA ASP A 49 4.23 -2.85 5.35
C ASP A 49 4.43 -2.06 4.05
N PHE A 50 3.94 -2.60 2.91
CA PHE A 50 3.93 -1.88 1.65
C PHE A 50 2.64 -2.06 0.84
N ILE A 51 2.27 -1.03 0.09
CA ILE A 51 1.35 -1.13 -1.05
C ILE A 51 2.04 -0.54 -2.27
N LEU A 52 2.12 -1.32 -3.34
CA LEU A 52 2.70 -0.92 -4.61
C LEU A 52 1.58 -0.81 -5.65
N ILE A 53 1.49 0.35 -6.30
CA ILE A 53 0.63 0.58 -7.46
C ILE A 53 1.53 0.64 -8.69
N ASP A 54 1.42 -0.38 -9.54
CA ASP A 54 2.14 -0.55 -10.78
C ASP A 54 1.17 -0.34 -11.98
N PRO A 55 1.46 0.58 -12.90
CA PRO A 55 0.58 0.85 -14.05
C PRO A 55 0.37 -0.35 -14.98
N MET A 56 1.30 -1.30 -15.03
CA MET A 56 1.27 -2.48 -15.89
C MET A 56 0.70 -3.71 -15.18
N ARG A 57 0.83 -3.79 -13.86
CA ARG A 57 0.59 -5.03 -13.08
C ARG A 57 -0.45 -4.88 -11.97
N GLY A 58 -0.94 -3.67 -11.72
CA GLY A 58 -1.99 -3.41 -10.73
C GLY A 58 -1.48 -3.14 -9.33
N VAL A 59 -2.22 -3.60 -8.33
CA VAL A 59 -1.94 -3.31 -6.92
C VAL A 59 -1.35 -4.53 -6.25
N LEU A 60 -0.19 -4.38 -5.60
CA LEU A 60 0.46 -5.40 -4.81
C LEU A 60 0.55 -4.95 -3.35
N ILE A 61 0.02 -5.76 -2.45
CA ILE A 61 0.12 -5.58 -1.00
C ILE A 61 1.20 -6.51 -0.46
N ILE A 62 2.09 -6.02 0.38
CA ILE A 62 3.23 -6.78 0.90
C ILE A 62 3.22 -6.68 2.44
N GLU A 63 3.21 -7.84 3.09
CA GLU A 63 3.59 -7.99 4.50
C GLU A 63 4.98 -8.63 4.56
N VAL A 64 5.83 -8.14 5.46
CA VAL A 64 7.19 -8.60 5.69
C VAL A 64 7.28 -9.26 7.06
N LYS A 65 7.91 -10.43 7.10
CA LYS A 65 8.18 -11.17 8.33
C LYS A 65 9.60 -11.69 8.32
N ALA A 66 10.29 -11.47 9.43
CA ALA A 66 11.64 -11.95 9.68
C ALA A 66 11.63 -13.26 10.49
N TRP A 67 10.60 -14.08 10.31
CA TRP A 67 10.42 -15.30 11.12
C TRP A 67 11.27 -16.43 10.57
N GLY A 68 12.07 -17.04 11.43
CA GLY A 68 12.65 -18.37 11.23
C GLY A 68 11.83 -19.43 11.98
N LEU A 69 12.20 -20.70 11.84
CA LEU A 69 11.56 -21.80 12.60
C LEU A 69 11.73 -21.62 14.11
N ASP A 70 12.86 -21.06 14.54
CA ASP A 70 13.18 -20.73 15.93
C ASP A 70 12.34 -19.59 16.53
N TYR A 71 11.47 -18.97 15.73
CA TYR A 71 10.51 -17.99 16.21
C TYR A 71 9.13 -18.59 16.48
N ILE A 72 8.80 -19.72 15.84
CA ILE A 72 7.46 -20.32 15.82
C ILE A 72 7.41 -21.51 16.79
N ASP A 73 6.60 -21.40 17.84
CA ASP A 73 6.29 -22.54 18.73
C ASP A 73 5.16 -23.38 18.13
N THR A 74 4.00 -22.76 17.89
CA THR A 74 2.86 -23.41 17.22
C THR A 74 2.19 -22.46 16.25
N ILE A 75 1.58 -23.01 15.21
CA ILE A 75 0.90 -22.23 14.16
C ILE A 75 -0.39 -22.93 13.75
N ASN A 76 -1.42 -22.13 13.48
CA ASN A 76 -2.66 -22.55 12.84
C ASN A 76 -3.07 -21.51 11.77
N GLU A 77 -4.23 -21.70 11.14
CA GLU A 77 -4.74 -20.82 10.08
C GLU A 77 -4.95 -19.35 10.48
N LYS A 78 -5.06 -19.03 11.77
CA LYS A 78 -5.36 -17.67 12.23
C LYS A 78 -4.31 -17.07 13.13
N GLU A 79 -3.58 -17.90 13.86
CA GLU A 79 -2.70 -17.48 14.93
C GLU A 79 -1.38 -18.24 14.91
N VAL A 80 -0.35 -17.55 15.40
CA VAL A 80 0.99 -18.07 15.62
C VAL A 80 1.33 -17.82 17.08
N LYS A 81 1.68 -18.87 17.81
CA LYS A 81 2.34 -18.73 19.11
C LYS A 81 3.83 -18.76 18.88
N THR A 82 4.50 -17.78 19.45
CA THR A 82 5.94 -17.62 19.34
C THR A 82 6.64 -18.32 20.50
N ILE A 83 7.93 -18.64 20.33
CA ILE A 83 8.71 -19.31 21.39
C ILE A 83 8.80 -18.46 22.67
N ASP A 84 8.76 -17.13 22.55
CA ASP A 84 8.73 -16.21 23.70
C ASP A 84 7.35 -16.04 24.35
N GLY A 85 6.34 -16.82 23.92
CA GLY A 85 5.01 -16.91 24.55
C GLY A 85 3.99 -15.90 24.05
N ASN A 86 4.30 -15.09 23.03
CA ASN A 86 3.34 -14.18 22.43
C ASN A 86 2.37 -14.91 21.50
N THR A 87 1.15 -14.40 21.39
CA THR A 87 0.17 -14.85 20.38
C THR A 87 -0.01 -13.75 19.35
N LEU A 88 0.33 -14.04 18.10
CA LEU A 88 0.26 -13.13 16.97
C LEU A 88 -0.74 -13.63 15.94
N GLU A 89 -1.28 -12.73 15.11
CA GLU A 89 -2.08 -13.13 13.96
C GLU A 89 -1.18 -13.82 12.92
N ASN A 90 -1.67 -14.90 12.31
CA ASN A 90 -0.99 -15.55 11.21
C ASN A 90 -0.83 -14.54 10.05
N PRO A 91 0.40 -14.31 9.56
CA PRO A 91 0.67 -13.27 8.57
C PRO A 91 -0.03 -13.55 7.23
N ALA A 92 -0.26 -14.81 6.88
CA ALA A 92 -0.99 -15.17 5.68
C ALA A 92 -2.49 -14.87 5.79
N TYR A 93 -3.07 -15.15 6.96
CA TYR A 93 -4.43 -14.74 7.29
C TYR A 93 -4.60 -13.22 7.22
N LYS A 94 -3.65 -12.48 7.82
CA LYS A 94 -3.60 -11.01 7.80
C LYS A 94 -3.49 -10.45 6.38
N ALA A 95 -2.60 -11.01 5.56
CA ALA A 95 -2.42 -10.64 4.16
C ALA A 95 -3.70 -10.86 3.33
N ARG A 96 -4.41 -11.98 3.52
CA ARG A 96 -5.71 -12.22 2.88
C ARG A 96 -6.75 -11.17 3.29
N ARG A 97 -6.73 -10.73 4.56
CA ARG A 97 -7.62 -9.65 5.02
C ARG A 97 -7.29 -8.33 4.35
N TYR A 98 -6.02 -8.00 4.16
CA TYR A 98 -5.64 -6.81 3.38
C TYR A 98 -6.19 -6.88 1.96
N PHE A 99 -6.02 -8.02 1.29
CA PHE A 99 -6.57 -8.23 -0.04
C PHE A 99 -8.07 -7.97 -0.08
N ASN A 100 -8.83 -8.64 0.78
CA ASN A 100 -10.30 -8.52 0.80
C ASN A 100 -10.73 -7.08 1.10
N LYS A 101 -10.04 -6.41 2.01
CA LYS A 101 -10.31 -5.00 2.34
C LYS A 101 -10.04 -4.08 1.16
N MET A 102 -8.89 -4.24 0.51
CA MET A 102 -8.50 -3.49 -0.67
C MET A 102 -9.48 -3.73 -1.83
N GLN A 103 -9.81 -4.99 -2.11
CA GLN A 103 -10.79 -5.36 -3.13
C GLN A 103 -12.12 -4.65 -2.88
N GLY A 104 -12.63 -4.67 -1.64
CA GLY A 104 -13.85 -3.97 -1.27
C GLY A 104 -13.77 -2.46 -1.53
N LEU A 105 -12.69 -1.80 -1.10
CA LEU A 105 -12.48 -0.36 -1.34
C LEU A 105 -12.50 -0.01 -2.83
N LEU A 106 -11.79 -0.79 -3.65
CA LEU A 106 -11.69 -0.54 -5.09
C LEU A 106 -13.01 -0.82 -5.82
N TYR A 107 -13.79 -1.80 -5.35
CA TYR A 107 -15.07 -2.18 -5.96
C TYR A 107 -16.16 -1.11 -5.79
N PHE A 108 -16.00 -0.16 -4.87
CA PHE A 108 -16.92 0.99 -4.72
C PHE A 108 -16.74 2.07 -5.79
N HIS A 109 -15.75 1.94 -6.68
CA HIS A 109 -15.46 2.90 -7.73
C HIS A 109 -15.78 2.31 -9.11
N ASP A 110 -16.82 2.83 -9.75
CA ASP A 110 -17.30 2.35 -11.05
C ASP A 110 -16.21 2.40 -12.13
N GLU A 111 -15.29 3.36 -12.07
CA GLU A 111 -14.16 3.50 -13.00
C GLU A 111 -13.21 2.28 -12.97
N LEU A 112 -13.20 1.57 -11.85
CA LEU A 112 -12.39 0.38 -11.60
C LEU A 112 -13.17 -0.93 -11.78
N VAL A 113 -14.47 -0.89 -12.10
CA VAL A 113 -15.32 -2.09 -12.21
C VAL A 113 -15.91 -2.21 -13.61
N GLU A 114 -15.82 -3.40 -14.19
CA GLU A 114 -16.46 -3.73 -15.46
C GLU A 114 -17.12 -5.11 -15.33
N LYS A 115 -18.42 -5.20 -15.66
CA LYS A 115 -19.19 -6.46 -15.62
C LYS A 115 -19.05 -7.20 -14.28
N GLY A 116 -19.08 -6.46 -13.17
CA GLY A 116 -18.98 -7.00 -11.81
C GLY A 116 -17.59 -7.54 -11.42
N LYS A 117 -16.54 -7.14 -12.14
CA LYS A 117 -15.15 -7.52 -11.84
C LYS A 117 -14.25 -6.29 -11.84
N LEU A 118 -13.21 -6.32 -11.02
CA LEU A 118 -12.18 -5.27 -11.07
C LEU A 118 -11.49 -5.26 -12.43
N LYS A 119 -11.37 -4.06 -13.01
CA LYS A 119 -10.60 -3.78 -14.22
C LYS A 119 -9.10 -3.81 -13.96
N ILE A 120 -8.67 -3.97 -12.72
CA ILE A 120 -7.26 -4.06 -12.33
C ILE A 120 -6.95 -5.42 -11.73
N LYS A 121 -5.66 -5.75 -11.66
CA LYS A 121 -5.17 -6.89 -10.91
C LYS A 121 -4.85 -6.45 -9.48
N LEU A 122 -5.15 -7.34 -8.54
CA LEU A 122 -4.86 -7.16 -7.12
C LEU A 122 -4.08 -8.38 -6.67
N HIS A 123 -3.02 -8.16 -5.91
CA HIS A 123 -2.12 -9.18 -5.40
C HIS A 123 -1.84 -8.91 -3.93
N SER A 124 -1.62 -9.98 -3.17
CA SER A 124 -1.13 -9.88 -1.81
C SER A 124 -0.05 -10.93 -1.61
N ILE A 125 1.05 -10.54 -0.97
CA ILE A 125 2.13 -11.45 -0.62
C ILE A 125 2.57 -11.28 0.83
N ILE A 126 3.11 -12.35 1.39
CA ILE A 126 3.92 -12.34 2.60
C ILE A 126 5.34 -12.69 2.19
N THR A 127 6.31 -11.88 2.61
CA THR A 127 7.73 -12.19 2.45
C THR A 127 8.26 -12.76 3.75
N MET A 128 8.88 -13.93 3.68
CA MET A 128 9.54 -14.57 4.83
C MET A 128 11.05 -14.45 4.64
N THR A 129 11.70 -13.52 5.34
CA THR A 129 13.13 -13.24 5.10
C THR A 129 14.06 -14.23 5.80
N GLU A 130 13.57 -15.00 6.77
CA GLU A 130 14.37 -15.96 7.56
C GLU A 130 13.86 -17.41 7.50
N LEU A 131 12.85 -17.71 6.68
CA LEU A 131 12.31 -19.05 6.47
C LEU A 131 12.38 -19.43 4.99
N THR A 132 13.00 -20.56 4.69
CA THR A 132 13.02 -21.14 3.34
C THR A 132 11.77 -21.97 3.08
N LYS A 133 11.45 -22.18 1.79
CA LYS A 133 10.31 -23.02 1.41
C LYS A 133 10.48 -24.47 1.86
N GLN A 134 11.69 -25.01 1.77
CA GLN A 134 12.00 -26.38 2.18
C GLN A 134 11.78 -26.59 3.69
N GLU A 135 12.30 -25.67 4.52
CA GLU A 135 12.08 -25.70 5.97
C GLU A 135 10.59 -25.69 6.33
N ALA A 136 9.79 -24.86 5.65
CA ALA A 136 8.35 -24.78 5.90
C ALA A 136 7.61 -26.10 5.58
N ILE A 137 8.00 -26.78 4.48
CA ILE A 137 7.41 -28.05 4.05
C ILE A 137 7.83 -29.19 4.99
N GLU A 138 9.13 -29.30 5.30
CA GLU A 138 9.66 -30.36 6.17
C GLU A 138 9.04 -30.32 7.57
N ASN A 139 8.71 -29.12 8.07
CA ASN A 139 8.04 -28.92 9.35
C ASN A 139 6.50 -28.88 9.24
N SER A 140 5.93 -29.13 8.05
CA SER A 140 4.49 -29.15 7.78
C SER A 140 3.75 -27.87 8.19
N ILE A 141 4.43 -26.72 8.12
CA ILE A 141 3.85 -25.40 8.43
C ILE A 141 3.45 -24.60 7.19
N ASP A 142 3.95 -24.99 6.02
CA ASP A 142 3.64 -24.38 4.72
C ASP A 142 2.13 -24.25 4.46
N LYS A 143 1.36 -25.30 4.79
CA LYS A 143 -0.10 -25.32 4.66
C LYS A 143 -0.82 -24.23 5.44
N PHE A 144 -0.24 -23.75 6.55
CA PHE A 144 -0.83 -22.67 7.34
C PHE A 144 -0.54 -21.29 6.76
N PHE A 145 0.33 -21.20 5.76
CA PHE A 145 0.53 -19.97 5.02
C PHE A 145 -0.22 -19.94 3.68
N ASP A 146 -0.90 -21.02 3.29
CA ASP A 146 -1.71 -21.09 2.07
C ASP A 146 -3.08 -20.42 2.26
N HIS A 147 -3.09 -19.08 2.20
CA HIS A 147 -4.29 -18.26 2.34
C HIS A 147 -4.62 -17.51 1.05
N TYR A 148 -5.04 -18.24 0.01
CA TYR A 148 -5.45 -17.62 -1.26
C TYR A 148 -6.42 -16.44 -1.04
N PRO A 149 -6.21 -15.28 -1.71
CA PRO A 149 -5.20 -15.00 -2.74
C PRO A 149 -3.84 -14.49 -2.23
N ALA A 150 -3.58 -14.52 -0.92
CA ALA A 150 -2.25 -14.20 -0.40
C ALA A 150 -1.26 -15.34 -0.70
N ARG A 151 -0.06 -14.99 -1.18
CA ARG A 151 1.01 -15.95 -1.47
C ARG A 151 2.22 -15.69 -0.60
N VAL A 152 2.97 -16.74 -0.29
CA VAL A 152 4.25 -16.61 0.39
C VAL A 152 5.38 -16.51 -0.63
N VAL A 153 6.35 -15.64 -0.35
CA VAL A 153 7.65 -15.59 -1.01
C VAL A 153 8.70 -15.87 0.06
N TYR A 154 9.35 -17.02 -0.03
CA TYR A 154 10.30 -17.50 0.96
C TYR A 154 11.70 -16.93 0.75
N LYS A 155 12.58 -17.10 1.75
CA LYS A 155 13.94 -16.56 1.78
C LYS A 155 14.77 -16.92 0.53
N ASP A 156 14.66 -18.16 0.08
CA ASP A 156 15.35 -18.68 -1.09
C ASP A 156 14.87 -18.01 -2.40
N GLU A 157 13.58 -17.67 -2.49
CA GLU A 157 12.98 -16.97 -3.64
C GLU A 157 13.32 -15.47 -3.66
N LEU A 158 13.45 -14.83 -2.49
CA LEU A 158 13.78 -13.42 -2.36
C LEU A 158 15.19 -13.07 -2.89
N SER A 159 16.10 -14.04 -2.89
CA SER A 159 17.48 -13.83 -3.36
C SER A 159 17.55 -13.57 -4.87
N ASN A 160 16.63 -14.16 -5.64
CA ASN A 160 16.51 -14.00 -7.09
C ASN A 160 15.15 -13.41 -7.47
N LEU A 161 14.69 -12.42 -6.69
CA LEU A 161 13.38 -11.82 -6.89
C LEU A 161 13.29 -11.11 -8.24
N GLU A 162 12.17 -11.31 -8.94
CA GLU A 162 11.81 -10.69 -10.20
C GLU A 162 10.42 -10.03 -10.10
N LEU A 163 10.13 -9.04 -10.94
CA LEU A 163 8.78 -8.43 -10.97
C LEU A 163 7.71 -9.45 -11.40
N SER A 164 8.01 -10.28 -12.39
CA SER A 164 7.18 -11.40 -12.85
C SER A 164 6.63 -12.25 -11.69
N SER A 165 7.48 -12.65 -10.76
CA SER A 165 7.10 -13.52 -9.63
C SER A 165 6.26 -12.81 -8.57
N LEU A 166 6.46 -11.50 -8.37
CA LEU A 166 5.65 -10.68 -7.46
C LEU A 166 4.19 -10.55 -7.94
N PHE A 167 3.96 -10.56 -9.25
CA PHE A 167 2.64 -10.33 -9.85
C PHE A 167 2.05 -11.58 -10.56
N ASN A 168 2.61 -12.78 -10.38
CA ASN A 168 2.19 -14.01 -11.08
C ASN A 168 2.16 -13.88 -12.61
N ASN A 169 3.07 -13.11 -13.20
CA ASN A 169 3.07 -12.76 -14.63
C ASN A 169 1.78 -12.08 -15.13
N ASP A 170 0.92 -11.59 -14.24
CA ASP A 170 -0.27 -10.86 -14.64
C ASP A 170 0.13 -9.47 -15.15
N ILE A 171 -0.27 -9.17 -16.38
CA ILE A 171 -0.17 -7.84 -16.97
C ILE A 171 -1.59 -7.36 -17.26
N LYS A 172 -1.92 -6.19 -16.71
CA LYS A 172 -3.14 -5.46 -17.04
C LYS A 172 -2.85 -3.96 -16.90
N VAL A 173 -2.73 -3.31 -18.04
CA VAL A 173 -2.43 -1.88 -18.14
C VAL A 173 -3.56 -1.05 -17.52
N ILE A 174 -3.17 -0.05 -16.73
CA ILE A 174 -4.02 0.88 -15.99
C ILE A 174 -3.63 2.29 -16.41
N ASP A 175 -4.63 3.09 -16.80
CA ASP A 175 -4.40 4.49 -17.15
C ASP A 175 -4.23 5.38 -15.91
N SER A 176 -3.81 6.63 -16.12
CA SER A 176 -3.57 7.58 -15.04
C SER A 176 -4.83 7.91 -14.24
N SER A 177 -6.02 7.93 -14.87
CA SER A 177 -7.28 8.20 -14.19
C SER A 177 -7.66 7.08 -13.24
N MET A 178 -7.44 5.83 -13.66
CA MET A 178 -7.63 4.66 -12.83
C MET A 178 -6.59 4.62 -11.69
N ILE A 179 -5.33 5.02 -11.93
CA ILE A 179 -4.32 5.17 -10.87
C ILE A 179 -4.78 6.17 -9.82
N ASP A 180 -5.25 7.35 -10.21
CA ASP A 180 -5.78 8.35 -9.27
C ASP A 180 -7.00 7.83 -8.51
N THR A 181 -7.87 7.07 -9.19
CA THR A 181 -9.01 6.42 -8.54
C THR A 181 -8.57 5.38 -7.51
N ILE A 182 -7.57 4.55 -7.80
CA ILE A 182 -6.98 3.60 -6.83
C ILE A 182 -6.42 4.36 -5.64
N ARG A 183 -5.63 5.41 -5.87
CA ARG A 183 -5.01 6.20 -4.79
C ARG A 183 -6.07 6.86 -3.90
N VAL A 184 -7.12 7.43 -4.47
CA VAL A 184 -8.25 8.03 -3.74
C VAL A 184 -9.07 6.97 -2.99
N ALA A 185 -9.28 5.79 -3.56
CA ALA A 185 -9.99 4.69 -2.90
C ALA A 185 -9.26 4.24 -1.63
N ILE A 186 -7.92 4.20 -1.67
CA ILE A 186 -7.08 3.82 -0.52
C ILE A 186 -6.95 4.98 0.47
N PHE A 187 -6.75 6.21 -0.03
CA PHE A 187 -6.45 7.41 0.73
C PHE A 187 -7.43 8.53 0.40
N PRO A 188 -8.67 8.51 0.94
CA PRO A 188 -9.69 9.49 0.57
C PRO A 188 -9.29 10.94 0.88
N GLU A 189 -8.35 11.17 1.80
CA GLU A 189 -7.81 12.49 2.13
C GLU A 189 -7.08 13.20 0.97
N ILE A 190 -6.65 12.47 -0.06
CA ILE A 190 -5.95 13.06 -1.23
C ILE A 190 -6.90 13.46 -2.36
N LYS A 191 -8.21 13.21 -2.20
CA LYS A 191 -9.20 13.57 -3.22
C LYS A 191 -9.26 15.09 -3.38
N ILE A 192 -9.08 15.58 -4.61
CA ILE A 192 -9.28 16.97 -4.96
C ILE A 192 -10.77 17.20 -5.24
N ILE A 193 -11.37 18.12 -4.51
CA ILE A 193 -12.76 18.56 -4.74
C ILE A 193 -12.72 19.82 -5.59
N HIS A 194 -13.10 19.70 -6.85
CA HIS A 194 -13.29 20.86 -7.72
C HIS A 194 -14.63 21.52 -7.39
N ARG A 195 -14.61 22.77 -6.89
CA ARG A 195 -15.84 23.55 -6.79
C ARG A 195 -16.30 23.88 -8.21
N ALA A 196 -17.50 23.43 -8.57
CA ALA A 196 -18.13 23.84 -9.82
C ALA A 196 -18.19 25.37 -9.88
N SER A 197 -17.72 25.94 -10.99
CA SER A 197 -18.20 27.25 -11.42
C SER A 197 -19.71 27.11 -11.65
N ASN A 198 -20.49 28.14 -11.32
CA ASN A 198 -21.96 28.13 -11.20
C ASN A 198 -22.77 27.59 -12.40
N ASN A 199 -22.14 27.14 -13.49
CA ASN A 199 -22.77 26.65 -14.72
C ASN A 199 -22.47 25.17 -15.06
N THR A 200 -21.77 24.43 -14.20
CA THR A 200 -21.53 22.99 -14.43
C THR A 200 -22.35 22.18 -13.43
N SER A 201 -23.15 21.23 -13.91
CA SER A 201 -23.92 20.35 -13.01
C SER A 201 -22.93 19.60 -12.09
N LEU A 202 -23.20 19.61 -10.79
CA LEU A 202 -22.37 18.90 -9.78
C LEU A 202 -22.12 17.44 -10.18
N SER A 203 -23.08 16.82 -10.88
CA SER A 203 -23.04 15.44 -11.37
C SER A 203 -21.99 15.14 -12.44
N GLU A 204 -21.46 16.12 -13.18
CA GLU A 204 -20.43 15.89 -14.21
C GLU A 204 -19.00 16.13 -13.68
N LEU A 205 -18.84 17.08 -12.75
CA LEU A 205 -17.57 17.33 -12.06
C LEU A 205 -17.25 16.25 -11.01
N ASP A 206 -18.27 15.68 -10.36
CA ASP A 206 -18.11 14.57 -9.42
C ASP A 206 -17.64 13.26 -10.08
N LYS A 207 -17.78 13.14 -11.41
CA LYS A 207 -17.36 11.95 -12.18
C LYS A 207 -15.86 11.90 -12.46
N LYS A 208 -15.13 13.00 -12.31
CA LYS A 208 -13.68 12.99 -12.56
C LYS A 208 -12.92 13.00 -11.24
N ILE A 209 -12.63 11.80 -10.74
CA ILE A 209 -11.75 11.63 -9.58
C ILE A 209 -10.37 12.22 -9.93
N SER A 210 -9.96 13.21 -9.15
CA SER A 210 -8.63 13.82 -9.22
C SER A 210 -7.96 13.66 -7.87
N ALA A 211 -6.69 13.25 -7.88
CA ALA A 211 -5.88 13.10 -6.68
C ALA A 211 -4.84 14.21 -6.60
N LEU A 212 -4.35 14.49 -5.39
CA LEU A 212 -3.14 15.30 -5.23
C LEU A 212 -1.97 14.69 -6.00
N ASP A 213 -1.07 15.55 -6.48
CA ASP A 213 0.17 15.06 -7.07
C ASP A 213 1.03 14.37 -6.00
N PHE A 214 2.03 13.60 -6.46
CA PHE A 214 2.82 12.78 -5.56
C PHE A 214 3.71 13.60 -4.60
N GLU A 215 4.11 14.83 -4.95
CA GLU A 215 4.90 15.67 -4.05
C GLU A 215 4.03 16.28 -2.95
N GLN A 216 2.81 16.71 -3.30
CA GLN A 216 1.80 17.12 -2.33
C GLN A 216 1.45 15.97 -1.38
N GLU A 217 1.26 14.75 -1.89
CA GLU A 217 0.96 13.59 -1.06
C GLU A 217 2.13 13.20 -0.15
N ARG A 218 3.37 13.20 -0.66
CA ARG A 218 4.58 13.00 0.16
C ARG A 218 4.67 14.01 1.29
N PHE A 219 4.39 15.28 0.99
CA PHE A 219 4.34 16.33 1.99
C PHE A 219 3.29 16.02 3.05
N ILE A 220 2.06 15.67 2.66
CA ILE A 220 0.97 15.36 3.59
C ILE A 220 1.29 14.16 4.50
N LYS A 221 1.86 13.10 3.93
CA LYS A 221 2.17 11.86 4.65
C LYS A 221 3.52 11.90 5.38
N SER A 222 4.27 13.00 5.28
CA SER A 222 5.48 13.22 6.08
C SER A 222 5.14 13.42 7.56
N LEU A 223 5.62 12.51 8.40
CA LEU A 223 5.37 12.48 9.84
C LEU A 223 6.48 13.12 10.69
N SER A 224 7.58 13.63 10.11
CA SER A 224 8.62 14.27 10.94
C SER A 224 8.01 15.43 11.75
N LEU A 225 8.23 15.41 13.06
CA LEU A 225 7.80 16.47 13.96
C LEU A 225 8.56 17.76 13.60
N GLY A 226 7.86 18.89 13.53
CA GLY A 226 8.47 20.19 13.24
C GLY A 226 7.63 21.08 12.34
N HIS A 227 8.22 22.21 11.97
CA HIS A 227 7.62 23.20 11.09
C HIS A 227 7.88 22.84 9.63
N TYR A 228 6.83 22.94 8.81
CA TYR A 228 6.95 22.78 7.37
C TYR A 228 6.47 24.03 6.66
N MET A 229 7.13 24.35 5.56
CA MET A 229 6.73 25.43 4.65
C MET A 229 6.38 24.81 3.30
N ILE A 230 5.16 25.04 2.82
CA ILE A 230 4.77 24.71 1.45
C ILE A 230 4.93 25.97 0.60
N THR A 231 5.84 25.93 -0.36
CA THR A 231 6.03 27.00 -1.34
C THR A 231 5.41 26.60 -2.68
N GLY A 232 5.04 27.59 -3.49
CA GLY A 232 4.48 27.34 -4.83
C GLY A 232 3.81 28.59 -5.41
N ILE A 233 3.68 28.62 -6.74
CA ILE A 233 3.04 29.72 -7.46
C ILE A 233 1.55 29.89 -7.06
N PRO A 234 0.93 31.06 -7.28
CA PRO A 234 -0.51 31.21 -7.16
C PRO A 234 -1.25 30.13 -7.95
N GLY A 235 -2.30 29.54 -7.36
CA GLY A 235 -3.06 28.45 -7.98
C GLY A 235 -2.46 27.04 -7.85
N SER A 236 -1.28 26.87 -7.23
CA SER A 236 -0.62 25.55 -7.09
C SER A 236 -1.27 24.56 -6.11
N GLY A 237 -2.50 24.84 -5.63
CA GLY A 237 -3.22 23.92 -4.73
C GLY A 237 -2.76 23.88 -3.26
N LYS A 238 -1.95 24.86 -2.79
CA LYS A 238 -1.42 24.89 -1.40
C LYS A 238 -2.49 24.72 -0.32
N THR A 239 -3.62 25.42 -0.45
CA THR A 239 -4.75 25.32 0.49
C THR A 239 -5.32 23.90 0.53
N VAL A 240 -5.47 23.25 -0.63
CA VAL A 240 -5.95 21.87 -0.71
C VAL A 240 -4.97 20.94 -0.01
N ALA A 241 -3.66 21.08 -0.27
CA ALA A 241 -2.64 20.27 0.37
C ALA A 241 -2.63 20.43 1.91
N LEU A 242 -2.80 21.66 2.43
CA LEU A 242 -2.88 21.91 3.88
C LEU A 242 -4.14 21.30 4.51
N LEU A 243 -5.30 21.45 3.87
CA LEU A 243 -6.56 20.84 4.33
C LEU A 243 -6.46 19.31 4.31
N SER A 244 -5.91 18.72 3.25
CA SER A 244 -5.64 17.28 3.16
C SER A 244 -4.68 16.81 4.25
N ARG A 245 -3.65 17.60 4.59
CA ARG A 245 -2.76 17.29 5.72
C ARG A 245 -3.51 17.29 7.05
N ALA A 246 -4.35 18.29 7.29
CA ALA A 246 -5.17 18.32 8.50
C ALA A 246 -6.10 17.10 8.60
N LEU A 247 -6.77 16.73 7.50
CA LEU A 247 -7.61 15.53 7.44
C LEU A 247 -6.81 14.24 7.69
N TYR A 248 -5.63 14.12 7.08
CA TYR A 248 -4.73 12.99 7.29
C TYR A 248 -4.33 12.84 8.77
N LEU A 249 -3.88 13.93 9.39
CA LEU A 249 -3.48 13.94 10.80
C LEU A 249 -4.67 13.64 11.74
N ALA A 250 -5.85 14.20 11.48
CA ALA A 250 -7.08 13.91 12.25
C ALA A 250 -7.51 12.44 12.16
N ARG A 251 -7.19 11.75 11.06
CA ARG A 251 -7.46 10.32 10.90
C ARG A 251 -6.45 9.47 11.65
N LEU A 252 -5.17 9.88 11.65
CA LEU A 252 -4.10 9.15 12.31
C LEU A 252 -4.15 9.30 13.83
N HIS A 253 -4.39 10.53 14.31
CA HIS A 253 -4.41 10.91 15.72
C HIS A 253 -5.77 11.47 16.11
N LYS A 254 -6.62 10.61 16.69
CA LYS A 254 -8.01 10.94 17.03
C LYS A 254 -8.15 11.94 18.19
N ASP A 255 -7.10 12.04 18.98
CA ASP A 255 -6.97 12.87 20.18
C ASP A 255 -6.37 14.26 19.89
N TRP A 256 -5.81 14.48 18.70
CA TRP A 256 -5.17 15.75 18.36
C TRP A 256 -6.19 16.84 18.07
N LYS A 257 -5.93 18.04 18.60
CA LYS A 257 -6.67 19.26 18.27
C LYS A 257 -5.95 19.99 17.13
N ILE A 258 -6.58 20.03 15.97
CA ILE A 258 -5.99 20.62 14.76
C ILE A 258 -6.68 21.96 14.48
N LEU A 259 -5.90 23.04 14.52
CA LEU A 259 -6.35 24.39 14.16
C LEU A 259 -5.88 24.72 12.74
N ILE A 260 -6.81 25.23 11.92
CA ILE A 260 -6.51 25.74 10.58
C ILE A 260 -6.86 27.23 10.58
N VAL A 261 -5.87 28.06 10.25
CA VAL A 261 -6.04 29.51 10.10
C VAL A 261 -5.77 29.83 8.63
N THR A 262 -6.76 30.39 7.94
CA THR A 262 -6.70 30.70 6.51
C THR A 262 -6.95 32.17 6.26
#